data_AF-A0A1G6GPV3-F1
#
_entry.id   AF-A0A1G6GPV3-F1
#
_cell.length_a   1.000
_cell.length_b   1.000
_cell.length_c   1.000
_cell.angle_alpha   90.00
_cell.angle_beta   90.00
_cell.angle_gamma   90.00
#
_symmetry.space_group_name_H-M   'P 1'
#
loop_
_entity.id
_entity.type
_entity.pdbx_description
1 polymer ?
#
loop_
_entity_poly.entity_id
_entity_poly.type
_entity_poly.pdbx_seq_one_letter_code
_entity_poly.pdbx_strand_id
1 'polypeptide(L)'
;MTASAVGALAVLSEAGSQSVSALSALLWVALPYVAAAVFVVGHLWRYRYDKFGWTTRSSQVYENRLLRLGSPMFHVGMLMVIGGHVVGLLVPRGWLYAIGINEHAYHLGATWLGSFAAVLTLAGLVILIYRRRTVGPVFLATTTMDKVMYVALGATLAFGTAATFMLQVFGSGYEYRGTISPWVRSLISLQPEPALMAGVPLMFQLHVLCATALFILWPFTRLVHAFSAPVGYLVRPYIVYRSRDDRTGSRKKRRGWEEIKQPDPDKLRRL
;
A
#
# COMPACT_ATOMS: atom_id res chain seq x y z
N MET A 1 -55.47 -1.41 15.79
CA MET A 1 -54.19 -0.71 15.50
C MET A 1 -52.97 -1.42 16.14
N THR A 2 -52.92 -2.76 16.21
CA THR A 2 -51.82 -3.46 16.92
C THR A 2 -51.12 -4.58 16.13
N ALA A 3 -51.63 -4.98 14.95
CA ALA A 3 -51.02 -6.04 14.14
C ALA A 3 -49.80 -5.57 13.31
N SER A 4 -49.73 -4.28 12.96
CA SER A 4 -48.67 -3.73 12.10
C SER A 4 -47.35 -3.48 12.84
N ALA A 5 -47.41 -3.19 14.14
CA ALA A 5 -46.22 -2.93 14.95
C ALA A 5 -45.43 -4.21 15.27
N VAL A 6 -46.12 -5.35 15.43
CA VAL A 6 -45.48 -6.67 15.68
C VAL A 6 -44.77 -7.18 14.41
N GLY A 7 -45.37 -6.98 13.23
CA GLY A 7 -44.71 -7.28 11.96
C GLY A 7 -43.48 -6.41 11.68
N ALA A 8 -43.54 -5.12 12.05
CA ALA A 8 -42.40 -4.22 11.92
C ALA A 8 -41.26 -4.57 12.90
N LEU A 9 -41.57 -4.97 14.13
CA LEU A 9 -40.56 -5.47 15.08
C LEU A 9 -39.98 -6.83 14.67
N ALA A 10 -40.76 -7.72 14.06
CA ALA A 10 -40.25 -8.99 13.55
C ALA A 10 -39.30 -8.80 12.35
N VAL A 11 -39.61 -7.87 11.44
CA VAL A 11 -38.73 -7.52 10.31
C VAL A 11 -37.44 -6.82 10.80
N LEU A 12 -37.52 -6.00 11.84
CA LEU A 12 -36.33 -5.39 12.47
C LEU A 12 -35.51 -6.41 13.29
N SER A 13 -36.16 -7.44 13.83
CA SER A 13 -35.49 -8.55 14.52
C SER A 13 -34.80 -9.51 13.54
N GLU A 14 -35.39 -9.77 12.37
CA GLU A 14 -34.79 -10.62 11.33
C GLU A 14 -33.67 -9.89 10.57
N ALA A 15 -33.78 -8.57 10.39
CA ALA A 15 -32.71 -7.75 9.81
C ALA A 15 -31.46 -7.65 10.72
N GLY A 16 -31.60 -7.96 12.01
CA GLY A 16 -30.53 -7.92 13.00
C GLY A 16 -29.68 -9.19 13.13
N SER A 17 -29.97 -10.26 12.39
CA SER A 17 -29.31 -11.56 12.61
C SER A 17 -28.90 -12.32 11.35
N GLN A 18 -28.41 -11.64 10.31
CA GLN A 18 -27.42 -12.34 9.47
C GLN A 18 -26.17 -12.50 10.31
N SER A 19 -26.09 -13.61 11.04
CA SER A 19 -24.92 -13.96 11.83
C SER A 19 -23.72 -14.00 10.89
N VAL A 20 -22.85 -13.00 10.98
CA VAL A 20 -21.59 -12.98 10.25
C VAL A 20 -20.86 -14.26 10.62
N SER A 21 -20.58 -15.11 9.63
CA SER A 21 -19.85 -16.36 9.91
C SER A 21 -18.49 -16.03 10.53
N ALA A 22 -18.02 -16.87 11.45
CA ALA A 22 -16.73 -16.65 12.10
C ALA A 22 -15.60 -16.48 11.07
N LEU A 23 -15.64 -17.24 9.97
CA LEU A 23 -14.71 -17.10 8.86
C LEU A 23 -14.81 -15.74 8.17
N SER A 24 -16.01 -15.22 7.94
CA SER A 24 -16.23 -13.89 7.34
C SER A 24 -15.67 -12.79 8.24
N ALA A 25 -15.90 -12.87 9.55
CA ALA A 25 -15.31 -11.92 10.51
C ALA A 25 -13.77 -12.00 10.52
N LEU A 26 -13.20 -13.20 10.48
CA LEU A 26 -11.74 -13.38 10.46
C LEU A 26 -11.11 -12.80 9.19
N LEU A 27 -11.67 -13.10 8.01
CA LEU A 27 -11.11 -12.70 6.73
C LEU A 27 -11.34 -11.23 6.41
N TRP A 28 -12.54 -10.70 6.69
CA TRP A 28 -12.97 -9.38 6.20
C TRP A 28 -12.98 -8.30 7.28
N VAL A 29 -12.67 -8.65 8.53
CA VAL A 29 -12.55 -7.69 9.63
C VAL A 29 -11.20 -7.84 10.33
N ALA A 30 -10.95 -8.99 10.97
CA ALA A 30 -9.77 -9.17 11.80
C ALA A 30 -8.46 -9.10 11.00
N LEU A 31 -8.39 -9.80 9.87
CA LEU A 31 -7.19 -9.84 9.02
C LEU A 31 -6.80 -8.44 8.49
N PRO A 32 -7.73 -7.61 7.94
CA PRO A 32 -7.43 -6.23 7.57
C PRO A 32 -6.91 -5.36 8.73
N TYR A 33 -7.48 -5.48 9.93
CA TYR A 33 -7.00 -4.70 11.09
C TYR A 33 -5.63 -5.16 11.57
N VAL A 34 -5.35 -6.47 11.58
CA VAL A 34 -4.01 -7.00 11.86
C VAL A 34 -3.01 -6.49 10.82
N ALA A 35 -3.38 -6.51 9.53
CA ALA A 35 -2.54 -5.99 8.47
C ALA A 35 -2.25 -4.49 8.64
N ALA A 36 -3.27 -3.68 8.95
CA ALA A 36 -3.10 -2.26 9.23
C ALA A 36 -2.20 -2.01 10.43
N ALA A 37 -2.38 -2.78 11.53
CA ALA A 37 -1.56 -2.65 12.73
C ALA A 37 -0.09 -3.01 12.45
N VAL A 38 0.18 -4.14 11.78
CA VAL A 38 1.53 -4.56 11.39
C VAL A 38 2.15 -3.54 10.43
N PHE A 39 1.37 -3.06 9.46
CA PHE A 39 1.82 -2.05 8.51
C PHE A 39 2.27 -0.79 9.25
N VAL A 40 1.44 -0.19 10.09
CA VAL A 40 1.77 1.07 10.78
C VAL A 40 2.91 0.86 11.78
N VAL A 41 2.78 -0.11 12.69
CA VAL A 41 3.77 -0.35 13.75
C VAL A 41 5.12 -0.79 13.16
N GLY A 42 5.09 -1.65 12.14
CA GLY A 42 6.29 -2.12 11.45
C GLY A 42 7.05 -0.98 10.77
N HIS A 43 6.35 -0.04 10.11
CA HIS A 43 6.99 1.13 9.50
C HIS A 43 7.58 2.06 10.55
N LEU A 44 6.85 2.33 11.64
CA LEU A 44 7.35 3.16 12.74
C LEU A 44 8.60 2.55 13.38
N TRP A 45 8.57 1.26 13.68
CA TRP A 45 9.71 0.54 14.23
C TRP A 45 10.91 0.59 13.28
N ARG A 46 10.72 0.27 11.99
CA ARG A 46 11.80 0.27 11.01
C ARG A 46 12.40 1.65 10.81
N TYR A 47 11.57 2.69 10.73
CA TYR A 47 12.06 4.07 10.61
C TYR A 47 12.87 4.51 11.83
N ARG A 48 12.53 3.99 13.02
CA ARG A 48 13.21 4.34 14.28
C ARG A 48 14.51 3.57 14.51
N TYR A 49 14.56 2.30 14.12
CA TYR A 49 15.64 1.37 14.48
C TYR A 49 16.49 0.89 13.30
N ASP A 50 15.96 0.88 12.07
CA ASP A 50 16.65 0.43 10.86
C ASP A 50 16.58 1.49 9.74
N LYS A 51 17.17 2.65 10.02
CA LYS A 51 17.27 3.74 9.03
C LYS A 51 18.18 3.38 7.85
N PHE A 52 19.19 2.52 8.06
CA PHE A 52 20.11 2.10 6.99
C PHE A 52 19.46 1.09 6.02
N GLY A 53 18.57 0.23 6.52
CA GLY A 53 17.76 -0.65 5.68
C GLY A 53 16.63 0.07 4.93
N TRP A 54 16.39 1.35 5.20
CA TRP A 54 15.44 2.20 4.48
C TRP A 54 16.04 2.73 3.17
N THR A 55 16.10 1.86 2.16
CA THR A 55 16.68 2.18 0.85
C THR A 55 15.96 1.44 -0.27
N THR A 56 16.03 1.99 -1.48
CA THR A 56 15.52 1.36 -2.69
C THR A 56 16.29 0.09 -3.05
N ARG A 57 17.52 -0.12 -2.54
CA ARG A 57 18.43 -1.22 -2.95
C ARG A 57 18.53 -1.32 -4.48
N SER A 58 18.95 -0.22 -5.11
CA SER A 58 19.12 -0.19 -6.57
C SER A 58 20.18 -1.21 -7.00
N SER A 59 19.88 -1.95 -8.06
CA SER A 59 20.82 -2.88 -8.70
C SER A 59 21.23 -2.43 -10.10
N GLN A 60 21.03 -1.15 -10.42
CA GLN A 60 21.28 -0.58 -11.75
C GLN A 60 22.74 -0.65 -12.16
N VAL A 61 23.67 -0.51 -11.22
CA VAL A 61 25.12 -0.57 -11.47
C VAL A 61 25.52 -1.92 -12.08
N TYR A 62 24.84 -3.01 -11.68
CA TYR A 62 25.11 -4.35 -12.20
C TYR A 62 24.53 -4.58 -13.60
N GLU A 63 23.41 -3.93 -13.94
CA GLU A 63 22.77 -4.05 -15.25
C GLU A 63 21.74 -2.92 -15.43
N ASN A 64 21.80 -2.22 -16.58
CA ASN A 64 20.96 -1.06 -16.85
C ASN A 64 20.01 -1.22 -18.05
N ARG A 65 20.31 -2.09 -19.02
CA ARG A 65 19.59 -2.17 -20.30
C ARG A 65 18.14 -2.63 -20.09
N LEU A 66 17.92 -3.74 -19.38
CA LEU A 66 16.59 -4.23 -19.03
C LEU A 66 15.93 -3.35 -17.97
N LEU A 67 16.71 -2.85 -17.00
CA LEU A 67 16.19 -1.99 -15.94
C LEU A 67 15.60 -0.67 -16.49
N ARG A 68 16.26 -0.06 -17.48
CA ARG A 68 15.82 1.21 -18.10
C ARG A 68 14.45 1.10 -18.78
N LEU A 69 14.07 -0.10 -19.24
CA LEU A 69 12.74 -0.36 -19.80
C LEU A 69 11.76 -0.82 -18.71
N GLY A 70 12.12 -1.87 -17.96
CA GLY A 70 11.22 -2.50 -17.00
C GLY A 70 10.87 -1.60 -15.81
N SER A 71 11.82 -0.77 -15.33
CA SER A 71 11.59 0.08 -14.16
C SER A 71 10.55 1.19 -14.42
N PRO A 72 10.63 2.00 -15.49
CA PRO A 72 9.60 2.99 -15.79
C PRO A 72 8.23 2.36 -16.07
N MET A 73 8.17 1.28 -16.87
CA MET A 73 6.91 0.58 -17.15
C MET A 73 6.24 0.12 -15.84
N PHE A 74 7.00 -0.53 -14.96
CA PHE A 74 6.47 -1.00 -13.69
C PHE A 74 6.02 0.16 -12.79
N HIS A 75 6.83 1.19 -12.59
CA HIS A 75 6.50 2.26 -11.62
C HIS A 75 5.41 3.19 -12.13
N VAL A 76 5.43 3.61 -13.41
CA VAL A 76 4.36 4.43 -13.98
C VAL A 76 3.05 3.65 -13.98
N GLY A 77 3.09 2.37 -14.40
CA GLY A 77 1.96 1.45 -14.29
C GLY A 77 1.42 1.38 -12.86
N MET A 78 2.30 1.11 -11.90
CA MET A 78 1.92 0.96 -10.49
C MET A 78 1.32 2.24 -9.92
N LEU A 79 1.85 3.42 -10.26
CA LEU A 79 1.27 4.70 -9.83
C LEU A 79 -0.13 4.90 -10.40
N MET A 80 -0.37 4.53 -11.66
CA MET A 80 -1.71 4.53 -12.24
C MET A 80 -2.65 3.54 -11.52
N VAL A 81 -2.18 2.33 -11.22
CA VAL A 81 -2.95 1.32 -10.45
C VAL A 81 -3.32 1.87 -9.08
N ILE A 82 -2.36 2.43 -8.34
CA ILE A 82 -2.60 3.02 -7.01
C ILE A 82 -3.59 4.19 -7.12
N GLY A 83 -3.40 5.10 -8.07
CA GLY A 83 -4.32 6.22 -8.31
C GLY A 83 -5.74 5.75 -8.62
N GLY A 84 -5.87 4.73 -9.47
CA GLY A 84 -7.15 4.10 -9.78
C GLY A 84 -7.81 3.46 -8.55
N HIS A 85 -7.04 2.79 -7.69
CA HIS A 85 -7.57 2.23 -6.43
C HIS A 85 -8.02 3.33 -5.46
N VAL A 86 -7.27 4.43 -5.35
CA VAL A 86 -7.67 5.57 -4.51
C VAL A 86 -8.99 6.15 -4.99
N VAL A 87 -9.12 6.44 -6.29
CA VAL A 87 -10.35 6.98 -6.87
C VAL A 87 -11.50 5.98 -6.76
N GLY A 88 -11.25 4.70 -7.07
CA GLY A 88 -12.30 3.69 -7.11
C GLY A 88 -12.81 3.24 -5.75
N LEU A 89 -11.93 3.15 -4.75
CA LEU A 89 -12.29 2.62 -3.43
C LEU A 89 -12.65 3.72 -2.42
N LEU A 90 -11.95 4.86 -2.45
CA LEU A 90 -12.09 5.90 -1.41
C LEU A 90 -13.08 7.00 -1.80
N VAL A 91 -13.24 7.30 -3.10
CA VAL A 91 -14.13 8.39 -3.54
C VAL A 91 -15.59 7.91 -3.63
N PRO A 92 -16.53 8.48 -2.85
CA PRO A 92 -17.94 8.09 -2.92
C PRO A 92 -18.56 8.34 -4.30
N ARG A 93 -19.51 7.50 -4.71
CA ARG A 93 -20.25 7.65 -5.98
C ARG A 93 -20.88 9.04 -6.17
N GLY A 94 -21.52 9.56 -5.11
CA GLY A 94 -22.18 10.87 -5.15
C GLY A 94 -21.24 12.02 -5.49
N TRP A 95 -19.96 11.94 -5.14
CA TRP A 95 -18.98 12.98 -5.47
C TRP A 95 -18.64 12.99 -6.96
N LEU A 96 -18.47 11.81 -7.57
CA LEU A 96 -18.23 11.71 -9.01
C LEU A 96 -19.46 12.10 -9.84
N TYR A 97 -20.66 11.81 -9.34
CA TYR A 97 -21.90 12.25 -9.99
C TYR A 97 -22.06 13.78 -9.92
N ALA A 98 -21.67 14.39 -8.80
CA ALA A 98 -21.73 15.85 -8.63
C ALA A 98 -20.84 16.63 -9.61
N ILE A 99 -19.73 16.02 -10.07
CA ILE A 99 -18.85 16.59 -11.10
C ILE A 99 -19.23 16.13 -12.53
N GLY A 100 -20.39 15.49 -12.70
CA GLY A 100 -20.95 15.12 -14.01
C GLY A 100 -20.45 13.79 -14.59
N ILE A 101 -19.69 12.99 -13.84
CA ILE A 101 -19.25 11.66 -14.32
C ILE A 101 -20.35 10.64 -14.01
N ASN A 102 -21.12 10.25 -15.02
CA ASN A 102 -22.12 9.18 -14.87
C ASN A 102 -21.46 7.79 -14.75
N GLU A 103 -22.25 6.78 -14.35
CA GLU A 103 -21.73 5.42 -14.10
C GLU A 103 -21.09 4.79 -15.34
N HIS A 104 -21.66 5.02 -16.53
CA HIS A 104 -21.11 4.48 -17.77
C HIS A 104 -19.76 5.10 -18.12
N ALA A 105 -19.63 6.42 -18.02
CA ALA A 105 -18.38 7.14 -18.24
C ALA A 105 -17.30 6.70 -17.24
N TYR A 106 -17.68 6.51 -15.97
CA TYR A 106 -16.80 5.97 -14.95
C TYR A 106 -16.35 4.54 -15.29
N HIS A 107 -17.29 3.64 -15.60
CA HIS A 107 -16.98 2.25 -15.92
C HIS A 107 -16.04 2.15 -17.14
N LEU A 108 -16.32 2.91 -18.20
CA LEU A 108 -15.47 2.95 -19.39
C LEU A 108 -14.07 3.46 -19.06
N GLY A 109 -13.97 4.60 -18.36
CA GLY A 109 -12.68 5.18 -17.97
C GLY A 109 -11.88 4.26 -17.05
N ALA A 110 -12.52 3.70 -16.03
CA ALA A 110 -11.89 2.77 -15.09
C ALA A 110 -11.42 1.48 -15.78
N THR A 111 -12.20 0.93 -16.70
CA THR A 111 -11.83 -0.29 -17.41
C THR A 111 -10.68 -0.05 -18.39
N TRP A 112 -10.70 1.05 -19.16
CA TRP A 112 -9.60 1.36 -20.09
C TRP A 112 -8.31 1.73 -19.37
N LEU A 113 -8.35 2.69 -18.45
CA LEU A 113 -7.17 3.12 -17.70
C LEU A 113 -6.65 1.98 -16.80
N GLY A 114 -7.55 1.23 -16.16
CA GLY A 114 -7.20 0.07 -15.35
C GLY A 114 -6.52 -1.03 -16.16
N SER A 115 -7.07 -1.40 -17.31
CA SER A 115 -6.49 -2.42 -18.19
C SER A 115 -5.13 -1.99 -18.73
N PHE A 116 -5.01 -0.74 -19.18
CA PHE A 116 -3.73 -0.19 -19.64
C PHE A 116 -2.67 -0.20 -18.53
N ALA A 117 -3.04 0.26 -17.33
CA ALA A 117 -2.16 0.25 -16.17
C ALA A 117 -1.76 -1.17 -15.75
N ALA A 118 -2.69 -2.13 -15.81
CA ALA A 118 -2.42 -3.54 -15.52
C ALA A 118 -1.39 -4.13 -16.50
N VAL A 119 -1.58 -3.94 -17.81
CA VAL A 119 -0.64 -4.42 -18.84
C VAL A 119 0.74 -3.79 -18.65
N LEU A 120 0.81 -2.47 -18.46
CA LEU A 120 2.08 -1.77 -18.29
C LEU A 120 2.83 -2.24 -17.04
N THR A 121 2.12 -2.39 -15.93
CA THR A 121 2.68 -2.87 -14.66
C THR A 121 3.15 -4.31 -14.75
N LEU A 122 2.34 -5.19 -15.34
CA LEU A 122 2.65 -6.62 -15.46
C LEU A 122 3.84 -6.84 -16.39
N ALA A 123 3.89 -6.16 -17.54
CA ALA A 123 5.01 -6.22 -18.47
C ALA A 123 6.30 -5.73 -17.79
N GLY A 124 6.25 -4.60 -17.07
CA GLY A 124 7.37 -4.11 -16.28
C GLY A 124 7.84 -5.12 -15.22
N LEU A 125 6.91 -5.73 -14.49
CA LEU A 125 7.22 -6.74 -13.47
C LEU A 125 7.89 -7.97 -14.10
N VAL A 126 7.37 -8.47 -15.22
CA VAL A 126 7.94 -9.63 -15.93
C VAL A 126 9.37 -9.34 -16.37
N ILE A 127 9.64 -8.16 -16.95
CA ILE A 127 11.01 -7.74 -17.33
C ILE A 127 11.93 -7.70 -16.10
N LEU A 128 11.47 -7.14 -14.98
CA LEU A 128 12.26 -7.02 -13.76
C LEU A 128 12.55 -8.38 -13.10
N ILE A 129 11.57 -9.29 -13.09
CA ILE A 129 11.75 -10.66 -12.61
C ILE A 129 12.72 -11.41 -13.53
N TYR A 130 12.49 -11.36 -14.84
CA TYR A 130 13.37 -11.97 -15.83
C TYR A 130 14.82 -11.52 -15.62
N ARG A 131 15.07 -10.21 -15.55
CA ARG A 131 16.37 -9.62 -15.26
C ARG A 131 17.00 -10.18 -13.98
N ARG A 132 16.24 -10.29 -12.90
CA ARG A 132 16.75 -10.82 -11.63
C ARG A 132 17.10 -12.31 -11.68
N ARG A 133 16.51 -13.06 -12.61
CA ARG A 133 16.76 -14.50 -12.78
C ARG A 133 17.89 -14.78 -13.75
N THR A 134 18.11 -13.93 -14.76
CA THR A 134 19.10 -14.18 -15.83
C THR A 134 20.43 -13.46 -15.64
N VAL A 135 20.48 -12.39 -14.84
CA VAL A 135 21.71 -11.61 -14.63
C VAL A 135 22.39 -12.02 -13.33
N GLY A 136 23.54 -12.70 -13.42
CA GLY A 136 24.27 -13.28 -12.28
C GLY A 136 24.49 -12.32 -11.09
N PRO A 137 25.16 -11.17 -11.27
CA PRO A 137 25.38 -10.23 -10.17
C PRO A 137 24.10 -9.69 -9.53
N VAL A 138 23.04 -9.50 -10.32
CA VAL A 138 21.73 -9.05 -9.82
C VAL A 138 21.05 -10.16 -9.01
N PHE A 139 21.15 -11.41 -9.47
CA PHE A 139 20.63 -12.57 -8.76
C PHE A 139 21.31 -12.76 -7.40
N LEU A 140 22.65 -12.66 -7.36
CA LEU A 140 23.44 -12.77 -6.14
C LEU A 140 23.11 -11.65 -5.13
N ALA A 141 22.81 -10.45 -5.61
CA ALA A 141 22.37 -9.33 -4.77
C ALA A 141 20.89 -9.41 -4.34
N THR A 142 20.10 -10.38 -4.84
CA THR A 142 18.67 -10.49 -4.53
C THR A 142 18.45 -11.31 -3.25
N THR A 143 17.84 -10.68 -2.25
CA THR A 143 17.61 -11.30 -0.93
C THR A 143 16.38 -12.22 -0.92
N THR A 144 16.26 -13.07 0.10
CA THR A 144 15.07 -13.91 0.29
C THR A 144 13.80 -13.07 0.42
N MET A 145 13.85 -11.95 1.15
CA MET A 145 12.71 -11.03 1.28
C MET A 145 12.34 -10.34 -0.02
N ASP A 146 13.29 -10.11 -0.94
CA ASP A 146 12.96 -9.63 -2.28
C ASP A 146 12.15 -10.69 -3.04
N LYS A 147 12.50 -11.97 -2.94
CA LYS A 147 11.76 -13.06 -3.59
C LYS A 147 10.34 -13.18 -3.02
N VAL A 148 10.19 -13.18 -1.70
CA VAL A 148 8.88 -13.22 -1.02
C VAL A 148 8.02 -12.03 -1.46
N MET A 149 8.60 -10.83 -1.49
CA MET A 149 7.92 -9.62 -1.94
C MET A 149 7.48 -9.72 -3.40
N TYR A 150 8.33 -10.21 -4.32
CA TYR A 150 7.95 -10.39 -5.72
C TYR A 150 6.84 -11.42 -5.90
N VAL A 151 6.82 -12.50 -5.11
CA VAL A 151 5.73 -13.49 -5.13
C VAL A 151 4.42 -12.86 -4.66
N ALA A 152 4.42 -12.18 -3.52
CA ALA A 152 3.21 -11.55 -2.98
C ALA A 152 2.68 -10.43 -3.90
N LEU A 153 3.57 -9.58 -4.40
CA LEU A 153 3.24 -8.52 -5.36
C LEU A 153 2.75 -9.10 -6.69
N GLY A 154 3.43 -10.12 -7.21
CA GLY A 154 3.05 -10.80 -8.45
C GLY A 154 1.69 -11.48 -8.35
N ALA A 155 1.40 -12.17 -7.23
CA ALA A 155 0.09 -12.76 -6.97
C ALA A 155 -1.00 -11.70 -6.89
N THR A 156 -0.75 -10.61 -6.15
CA THR A 156 -1.70 -9.48 -6.04
C THR A 156 -2.02 -8.90 -7.42
N LEU A 157 -1.01 -8.63 -8.24
CA LEU A 157 -1.18 -8.12 -9.60
C LEU A 157 -1.86 -9.13 -10.52
N ALA A 158 -1.53 -10.43 -10.41
CA ALA A 158 -2.14 -11.47 -11.21
C ALA A 158 -3.64 -11.59 -10.93
N PHE A 159 -4.05 -11.69 -9.66
CA PHE A 159 -5.47 -11.78 -9.29
C PHE A 159 -6.23 -10.48 -9.62
N GLY A 160 -5.62 -9.31 -9.42
CA GLY A 160 -6.24 -8.03 -9.77
C GLY A 160 -6.42 -7.85 -11.28
N THR A 161 -5.41 -8.26 -12.07
CA THR A 161 -5.49 -8.27 -13.53
C THR A 161 -6.54 -9.29 -14.00
N ALA A 162 -6.54 -10.50 -13.44
CA ALA A 162 -7.55 -11.50 -13.75
C ALA A 162 -8.97 -10.99 -13.45
N ALA A 163 -9.19 -10.38 -12.28
CA ALA A 163 -10.49 -9.78 -11.95
C ALA A 163 -10.88 -8.68 -12.95
N THR A 164 -9.94 -7.83 -13.36
CA THR A 164 -10.19 -6.76 -14.35
C THR A 164 -10.58 -7.35 -15.70
N PHE A 165 -9.76 -8.23 -16.27
CA PHE A 165 -10.02 -8.78 -17.60
C PHE A 165 -11.24 -9.70 -17.62
N MET A 166 -11.39 -10.60 -16.63
CA MET A 166 -12.49 -11.55 -16.61
C MET A 166 -13.84 -10.90 -16.31
N LEU A 167 -13.88 -9.88 -15.44
CA LEU A 167 -15.14 -9.35 -14.91
C LEU A 167 -15.50 -7.96 -15.44
N GLN A 168 -14.53 -7.17 -15.89
CA GLN A 168 -14.75 -5.81 -16.42
C GLN A 168 -14.61 -5.75 -17.94
N VAL A 169 -13.60 -6.40 -18.52
CA VAL A 169 -13.33 -6.35 -19.97
C VAL A 169 -14.17 -7.38 -20.73
N PHE A 170 -14.12 -8.64 -20.32
CA PHE A 170 -14.84 -9.75 -20.98
C PHE A 170 -16.14 -10.13 -20.26
N GLY A 171 -16.34 -9.62 -19.05
CA GLY A 171 -17.54 -9.86 -18.24
C GLY A 171 -18.60 -8.77 -18.43
N SER A 172 -19.66 -8.85 -17.63
CA SER A 172 -20.76 -7.88 -17.64
C SER A 172 -20.46 -6.55 -16.93
N GLY A 173 -19.25 -6.37 -16.36
CA GLY A 173 -18.88 -5.19 -15.58
C GLY A 173 -19.33 -5.29 -14.13
N TYR A 174 -18.57 -6.00 -13.29
CA TYR A 174 -18.91 -6.16 -11.87
C TYR A 174 -18.90 -4.82 -11.11
N GLU A 175 -20.01 -4.48 -10.44
CA GLU A 175 -20.16 -3.20 -9.72
C GLU A 175 -19.45 -3.20 -8.34
N TYR A 176 -18.12 -3.16 -8.35
CA TYR A 176 -17.29 -3.13 -7.13
C TYR A 176 -17.51 -1.88 -6.24
N ARG A 177 -18.21 -0.86 -6.76
CA ARG A 177 -18.55 0.38 -6.02
C ARG A 177 -19.75 0.22 -5.09
N GLY A 178 -20.53 -0.85 -5.27
CA GLY A 178 -21.64 -1.21 -4.39
C GLY A 178 -21.22 -2.15 -3.25
N THR A 179 -20.09 -2.84 -3.37
CA THR A 179 -19.65 -3.89 -2.42
C THR A 179 -18.28 -3.60 -1.80
N ILE A 180 -17.22 -3.73 -2.60
CA ILE A 180 -15.83 -3.63 -2.12
C ILE A 180 -15.49 -2.21 -1.65
N SER A 181 -15.93 -1.19 -2.40
CA SER A 181 -15.57 0.20 -2.09
C SER A 181 -16.21 0.71 -0.78
N PRO A 182 -17.52 0.47 -0.51
CA PRO A 182 -18.10 0.71 0.80
C PRO A 182 -17.45 -0.14 1.90
N TRP A 183 -17.12 -1.41 1.64
CA TRP A 183 -16.45 -2.28 2.62
C TRP A 183 -15.09 -1.71 3.07
N VAL A 184 -14.23 -1.28 2.13
CA VAL A 184 -12.95 -0.63 2.46
C VAL A 184 -13.17 0.61 3.32
N ARG A 185 -14.14 1.46 2.96
CA ARG A 185 -14.46 2.68 3.72
C ARG A 185 -14.99 2.36 5.13
N SER A 186 -15.79 1.30 5.27
CA SER A 186 -16.32 0.81 6.55
C SER A 186 -15.20 0.42 7.54
N LEU A 187 -14.11 -0.16 7.03
CA LEU A 187 -12.91 -0.47 7.82
C LEU A 187 -12.19 0.80 8.30
N ILE A 188 -12.09 1.81 7.43
CA ILE A 188 -11.43 3.08 7.75
C ILE A 188 -12.26 3.86 8.79
N SER A 189 -13.58 3.82 8.69
CA SER A 189 -14.49 4.46 9.65
C SER A 189 -14.69 3.65 10.94
N LEU A 190 -13.96 2.54 11.12
CA LEU A 190 -14.04 1.64 12.28
C LEU A 190 -15.46 1.07 12.51
N GLN A 191 -16.25 0.95 11.45
CA GLN A 191 -17.59 0.35 11.45
C GLN A 191 -17.61 -0.79 10.42
N PRO A 192 -16.93 -1.92 10.70
CA PRO A 192 -16.70 -2.96 9.69
C PRO A 192 -18.00 -3.64 9.25
N GLU A 193 -18.25 -3.66 7.94
CA GLU A 193 -19.43 -4.32 7.34
C GLU A 193 -19.01 -5.53 6.47
N PRO A 194 -18.69 -6.69 7.08
CA PRO A 194 -18.20 -7.87 6.34
C PRO A 194 -19.24 -8.50 5.39
N ALA A 195 -20.53 -8.22 5.61
CA ALA A 195 -21.61 -8.70 4.72
C ALA A 195 -21.43 -8.21 3.27
N LEU A 196 -20.81 -7.05 3.07
CA LEU A 196 -20.52 -6.50 1.74
C LEU A 196 -19.57 -7.37 0.91
N MET A 197 -18.81 -8.27 1.55
CA MET A 197 -17.88 -9.20 0.88
C MET A 197 -18.52 -10.55 0.51
N ALA A 198 -19.72 -10.86 1.00
CA ALA A 198 -20.33 -12.19 0.85
C ALA A 198 -20.60 -12.59 -0.62
N GLY A 199 -20.96 -11.62 -1.48
CA GLY A 199 -21.26 -11.84 -2.90
C GLY A 199 -20.14 -11.41 -3.85
N VAL A 200 -18.95 -11.10 -3.34
CA VAL A 200 -17.84 -10.61 -4.18
C VAL A 200 -17.24 -11.78 -4.97
N PRO A 201 -17.02 -11.65 -6.29
CA PRO A 201 -16.40 -12.70 -7.10
C PRO A 201 -15.04 -13.15 -6.54
N LEU A 202 -14.75 -14.44 -6.67
CA LEU A 202 -13.56 -15.06 -6.08
C LEU A 202 -12.24 -14.35 -6.43
N MET A 203 -12.08 -13.89 -7.68
CA MET A 203 -10.84 -13.20 -8.10
C MET A 203 -10.62 -11.88 -7.34
N PHE A 204 -11.68 -11.14 -7.03
CA PHE A 204 -11.59 -9.93 -6.20
C PHE A 204 -11.26 -10.29 -4.75
N GLN A 205 -11.87 -11.34 -4.20
CA GLN A 205 -11.55 -11.83 -2.85
C GLN A 205 -10.07 -12.23 -2.74
N LEU A 206 -9.56 -13.02 -3.69
CA LEU A 206 -8.15 -13.43 -3.72
C LEU A 206 -7.22 -12.24 -3.89
N HIS A 207 -7.57 -11.28 -4.75
CA HIS A 207 -6.80 -10.03 -4.89
C HIS A 207 -6.72 -9.27 -3.56
N VAL A 208 -7.84 -9.11 -2.85
CA VAL A 208 -7.89 -8.42 -1.55
C VAL A 208 -7.07 -9.17 -0.49
N LEU A 209 -7.15 -10.50 -0.43
CA LEU A 209 -6.36 -11.30 0.51
C LEU A 209 -4.85 -11.19 0.21
N CYS A 210 -4.45 -11.27 -1.05
CA CYS A 210 -3.06 -11.07 -1.46
C CYS A 210 -2.57 -9.65 -1.18
N ALA A 211 -3.39 -8.63 -1.44
CA ALA A 211 -3.08 -7.25 -1.10
C ALA A 211 -2.90 -7.09 0.41
N THR A 212 -3.79 -7.66 1.23
CA THR A 212 -3.71 -7.63 2.70
C THR A 212 -2.42 -8.28 3.20
N ALA A 213 -2.03 -9.42 2.62
CA ALA A 213 -0.73 -10.05 2.89
C ALA A 213 0.46 -9.16 2.46
N LEU A 214 0.34 -8.46 1.32
CA LEU A 214 1.36 -7.52 0.85
C LEU A 214 1.53 -6.35 1.83
N PHE A 215 0.44 -5.82 2.42
CA PHE A 215 0.49 -4.80 3.47
C PHE A 215 1.20 -5.30 4.73
N ILE A 216 0.96 -6.54 5.15
CA ILE A 216 1.68 -7.17 6.28
C ILE A 216 3.19 -7.24 5.98
N LEU A 217 3.57 -7.63 4.76
CA LEU A 217 4.97 -7.79 4.36
C LEU A 217 5.69 -6.46 4.10
N TRP A 218 4.95 -5.40 3.76
CA TRP A 218 5.48 -4.11 3.34
C TRP A 218 6.58 -3.55 4.24
N PRO A 219 6.40 -3.39 5.58
CA PRO A 219 7.42 -2.83 6.45
C PRO A 219 8.70 -3.67 6.54
N PHE A 220 8.69 -4.93 6.10
CA PHE A 220 9.83 -5.84 6.17
C PHE A 220 10.54 -6.05 4.82
N THR A 221 10.07 -5.37 3.77
CA THR A 221 10.59 -5.52 2.41
C THR A 221 11.14 -4.21 1.87
N ARG A 222 11.67 -4.21 0.65
CA ARG A 222 12.12 -2.96 0.01
C ARG A 222 10.97 -1.99 -0.30
N LEU A 223 9.70 -2.38 -0.19
CA LEU A 223 8.53 -1.54 -0.52
C LEU A 223 8.46 -0.25 0.32
N VAL A 224 9.15 -0.18 1.46
CA VAL A 224 9.31 1.04 2.27
C VAL A 224 9.78 2.25 1.46
N HIS A 225 10.48 2.04 0.34
CA HIS A 225 10.90 3.13 -0.54
C HIS A 225 9.74 3.98 -1.07
N ALA A 226 8.53 3.44 -1.17
CA ALA A 226 7.34 4.17 -1.62
C ALA A 226 7.05 5.40 -0.74
N PHE A 227 7.39 5.33 0.56
CA PHE A 227 7.24 6.43 1.52
C PHE A 227 8.36 7.48 1.44
N SER A 228 9.33 7.31 0.54
CA SER A 228 10.42 8.26 0.31
C SER A 228 10.37 8.88 -1.07
N ALA A 229 9.17 8.99 -1.64
CA ALA A 229 8.94 9.79 -2.84
C ALA A 229 9.45 11.23 -2.61
N PRO A 230 10.37 11.75 -3.43
CA PRO A 230 11.10 12.99 -3.14
C PRO A 230 10.29 14.24 -3.50
N VAL A 231 9.03 14.33 -3.06
CA VAL A 231 8.14 15.47 -3.38
C VAL A 231 8.72 16.80 -2.88
N GLY A 232 9.35 16.80 -1.70
CA GLY A 232 10.01 17.99 -1.15
C GLY A 232 11.24 18.46 -1.93
N TYR A 233 11.78 17.65 -2.85
CA TYR A 233 12.91 18.06 -3.69
C TYR A 233 12.52 19.18 -4.66
N LEU A 234 11.24 19.28 -5.05
CA LEU A 234 10.73 20.31 -5.95
C LEU A 234 10.96 21.74 -5.43
N VAL A 235 11.03 21.90 -4.11
CA VAL A 235 11.19 23.20 -3.44
C VAL A 235 12.48 23.26 -2.61
N ARG A 236 13.34 22.23 -2.70
CA ARG A 236 14.56 22.14 -1.89
C ARG A 236 15.68 22.95 -2.54
N PRO A 237 16.39 23.82 -1.79
CA PRO A 237 17.60 24.47 -2.29
C PRO A 237 18.66 23.47 -2.76
N TYR A 238 19.41 23.81 -3.80
CA TYR A 238 20.49 22.96 -4.32
C TYR A 238 21.57 22.71 -3.26
N ILE A 239 21.95 23.77 -2.54
CA ILE A 239 22.95 23.72 -1.47
C ILE A 239 22.22 23.69 -0.13
N VAL A 240 22.53 22.68 0.69
CA VAL A 240 21.99 22.56 2.05
C VAL A 240 23.13 22.62 3.04
N TYR A 241 23.13 23.68 3.83
CA TYR A 241 23.97 23.82 5.00
C TYR A 241 23.32 23.13 6.20
N ARG A 242 24.12 22.42 6.99
CA ARG A 242 23.71 21.89 8.29
C ARG A 242 24.53 22.59 9.35
N SER A 243 23.86 23.21 10.32
CA SER A 243 24.53 23.75 11.49
C SER A 243 25.19 22.61 12.28
N ARG A 244 26.19 22.96 13.11
CA ARG A 244 26.71 22.02 14.09
C ARG A 244 25.59 21.73 15.10
N ASP A 245 25.27 20.46 15.26
CA ASP A 245 24.35 19.99 16.29
C ASP A 245 25.18 19.75 17.56
N ASP A 246 24.68 20.17 18.73
CA ASP A 246 25.32 19.89 20.03
C ASP A 246 25.41 18.37 20.28
N ARG A 247 24.61 17.59 19.56
CA ARG A 247 24.61 16.13 19.60
C ARG A 247 25.59 15.57 18.57
N THR A 248 26.79 15.21 19.03
CA THR A 248 27.81 14.51 18.20
C THR A 248 27.45 13.05 17.87
N GLY A 249 26.21 12.60 18.08
CA GLY A 249 25.78 11.22 17.81
C GLY A 249 24.36 10.89 18.27
N SER A 250 23.84 9.75 17.82
CA SER A 250 22.50 9.25 18.19
C SER A 250 22.42 8.68 19.61
N ARG A 251 23.58 8.39 20.24
CA ARG A 251 23.70 7.80 21.58
C ARG A 251 24.31 8.81 22.55
N LYS A 252 23.87 8.78 23.82
CA LYS A 252 24.48 9.56 24.91
C LYS A 252 25.96 9.16 25.04
N LYS A 253 26.87 10.15 25.11
CA LYS A 253 28.31 9.91 25.33
C LYS A 253 28.47 9.04 26.60
N ARG A 254 29.24 7.96 26.49
CA ARG A 254 29.52 7.08 27.64
C ARG A 254 30.49 7.80 28.58
N ARG A 255 30.37 7.55 29.89
CA ARG A 255 31.31 8.05 30.91
C ARG A 255 32.75 7.72 30.49
N GLY A 256 33.65 8.70 30.55
CA GLY A 256 35.04 8.60 30.07
C GLY A 256 35.28 9.03 28.61
N TRP A 257 34.21 9.22 27.84
CA TRP A 257 34.24 9.86 26.50
C TRP A 257 33.51 11.20 26.52
N GLU A 258 33.44 11.82 27.71
CA GLU A 258 32.87 13.13 27.89
C GLU A 258 33.79 14.16 27.24
N GLU A 259 33.18 15.22 26.71
CA GLU A 259 33.94 16.29 26.08
C GLU A 259 34.71 17.06 27.13
N ILE A 260 36.01 17.29 26.88
CA ILE A 260 36.80 18.19 27.71
C ILE A 260 36.26 19.59 27.45
N LYS A 261 35.40 20.07 28.36
CA LYS A 261 34.92 21.45 28.31
C LYS A 261 36.09 22.37 28.57
N GLN A 262 36.26 23.38 27.74
CA GLN A 262 37.19 24.45 28.05
C GLN A 262 36.79 25.10 29.39
N PRO A 263 37.76 25.52 30.22
CA PRO A 263 37.46 26.23 31.45
C PRO A 263 36.61 27.46 31.15
N ASP A 264 35.66 27.75 32.04
CA ASP A 264 34.77 28.90 31.92
C ASP A 264 35.60 30.19 31.78
N PRO A 265 35.50 30.90 30.64
CA PRO A 265 36.29 32.11 30.40
C PRO A 265 36.01 33.20 31.43
N ASP A 266 34.83 33.21 32.06
CA ASP A 266 34.49 34.19 33.10
C ASP A 266 35.15 33.87 34.44
N LYS A 267 35.47 32.59 34.71
CA LYS A 267 36.29 32.20 35.86
C LYS A 267 37.76 32.55 35.65
N LEU A 268 38.27 32.41 34.42
CA LEU A 268 39.65 32.76 34.10
C LEU A 268 39.91 34.26 34.21
N ARG A 269 38.90 35.11 33.98
CA ARG A 269 39.02 36.58 34.15
C ARG A 269 39.01 37.05 35.61
N ARG A 270 38.62 36.18 36.55
CA ARG A 270 38.51 36.51 37.99
C ARG A 270 39.70 36.03 38.82
N LEU A 271 40.65 35.33 38.19
CA LEU A 271 41.95 34.94 38.75
C LEU A 271 43.00 35.96 38.32
#